data_AF-A0A1V3JSD6-F1
#
_entry.id   AF-A0A1V3JSD6-F1
#
_cell.length_a   1.000
_cell.length_b   1.000
_cell.length_c   1.000
_cell.angle_alpha   90.00
_cell.angle_beta   90.00
_cell.angle_gamma   90.00
#
_symmetry.space_group_name_H-M   'P 1'
#
loop_
_entity.id
_entity.type
_entity.pdbx_description
1 polymer ?
#
loop_
_entity_poly.entity_id
_entity_poly.type
_entity_poly.pdbx_seq_one_letter_code
_entity_poly.pdbx_strand_id
1 'polypeptide(L)'
;MNLHQYFNHPSAYKVMPDNCGTFMFYTENYLFLFTIKPVDLETVPNEQLQKILNDNLRVARLSVKILDRYTELCLGEESNEFVSYLPEDKSCGGYKRKLFSSAIFQARKRINEMRLQFEKIKAV
;
A
#
# COMPACT_ATOMS: atom_id res chain seq x y z
N MET A 1 -6.88 -7.62 -15.20
CA MET A 1 -6.88 -8.45 -13.97
C MET A 1 -7.59 -7.68 -12.88
N ASN A 2 -8.60 -8.26 -12.20
CA ASN A 2 -9.28 -7.57 -11.09
C ASN A 2 -8.44 -7.64 -9.80
N LEU A 3 -8.71 -6.76 -8.82
CA LEU A 3 -7.97 -6.71 -7.54
C LEU A 3 -7.97 -8.06 -6.81
N HIS A 4 -9.08 -8.79 -6.86
CA HIS A 4 -9.23 -10.10 -6.23
C HIS A 4 -8.34 -11.17 -6.89
N GLN A 5 -8.09 -11.07 -8.20
CA GLN A 5 -7.16 -11.92 -8.93
C GLN A 5 -5.71 -11.54 -8.62
N TYR A 6 -5.40 -10.26 -8.43
CA TYR A 6 -4.06 -9.80 -8.02
C TYR A 6 -3.68 -10.28 -6.61
N PHE A 7 -4.61 -10.24 -5.65
CA PHE A 7 -4.43 -10.78 -4.30
C PHE A 7 -4.32 -12.30 -4.24
N ASN A 8 -4.39 -13.01 -5.36
CA ASN A 8 -4.31 -14.47 -5.43
C ASN A 8 -3.29 -14.93 -6.49
N HIS A 9 -2.58 -14.02 -7.18
CA HIS A 9 -1.72 -14.37 -8.31
C HIS A 9 -0.29 -14.72 -7.85
N PRO A 10 0.29 -15.89 -8.19
CA PRO A 10 1.59 -16.35 -7.70
C PRO A 10 2.77 -15.39 -7.97
N SER A 11 2.72 -14.61 -9.07
CA SER A 11 3.75 -13.61 -9.38
C SER A 11 3.64 -12.31 -8.58
N ALA A 12 2.52 -12.08 -7.87
CA ALA A 12 2.40 -10.96 -6.92
C ALA A 12 3.21 -11.19 -5.62
N TYR A 13 3.83 -12.37 -5.47
CA TYR A 13 4.54 -12.83 -4.28
C TYR A 13 6.00 -13.15 -4.51
N LYS A 14 6.55 -12.87 -5.70
CA LYS A 14 7.96 -13.13 -5.94
C LYS A 14 8.79 -12.03 -5.29
N VAL A 15 9.44 -12.42 -4.21
CA VAL A 15 10.63 -11.82 -3.55
C VAL A 15 10.32 -10.87 -2.39
N MET A 16 10.46 -11.38 -1.16
CA MET A 16 10.83 -10.59 0.02
C MET A 16 11.93 -11.33 0.83
N PRO A 17 13.20 -11.32 0.37
CA PRO A 17 14.37 -11.50 1.21
C PRO A 17 14.95 -10.11 1.49
N ASP A 18 14.79 -9.63 2.72
CA ASP A 18 15.58 -8.54 3.32
C ASP A 18 15.61 -7.16 2.61
N ASN A 19 14.91 -6.98 1.49
CA ASN A 19 15.07 -5.82 0.61
C ASN A 19 13.80 -5.00 0.50
N CYS A 20 13.99 -3.68 0.55
CA CYS A 20 13.03 -2.69 0.09
C CYS A 20 12.48 -3.08 -1.30
N GLY A 21 11.16 -3.04 -1.46
CA GLY A 21 10.52 -3.44 -2.72
C GLY A 21 9.30 -2.57 -3.02
N THR A 22 9.26 -2.03 -4.24
CA THR A 22 8.07 -1.38 -4.78
C THR A 22 7.46 -2.28 -5.83
N PHE A 23 6.22 -2.70 -5.61
CA PHE A 23 5.42 -3.47 -6.53
C PHE A 23 4.45 -2.54 -7.25
N MET A 24 4.45 -2.63 -8.58
CA MET A 24 3.61 -1.81 -9.43
C MET A 24 2.53 -2.68 -10.06
N PHE A 25 1.29 -2.19 -10.03
CA PHE A 25 0.16 -2.83 -10.67
C PHE A 25 -0.62 -1.79 -11.49
N TYR A 26 -0.93 -2.14 -12.74
CA TYR A 26 -1.62 -1.25 -13.66
C TYR A 26 -3.05 -1.74 -13.91
N THR A 27 -3.95 -0.78 -14.00
CA THR A 27 -5.26 -0.92 -14.63
C THR A 27 -5.29 -0.06 -15.88
N GLU A 28 -6.44 0.03 -16.54
CA GLU A 28 -6.62 0.90 -17.70
C GLU A 28 -6.30 2.37 -17.37
N ASN A 29 -6.81 2.86 -16.23
CA ASN A 29 -6.76 4.28 -15.85
C ASN A 29 -5.88 4.60 -14.65
N TYR A 30 -5.47 3.59 -13.87
CA TYR A 30 -4.78 3.80 -12.61
C TYR A 30 -3.51 2.96 -12.49
N LEU A 31 -2.50 3.55 -11.85
CA LEU A 31 -1.29 2.89 -11.39
C LEU A 31 -1.34 2.75 -9.86
N PHE A 32 -1.19 1.53 -9.38
CA PHE A 32 -1.05 1.19 -7.97
C PHE A 32 0.41 0.93 -7.65
N LEU A 33 0.93 1.62 -6.65
CA LEU A 33 2.28 1.43 -6.11
C LEU A 33 2.15 0.88 -4.70
N PHE A 34 2.67 -0.31 -4.45
CA PHE A 34 2.77 -0.87 -3.11
C PHE A 34 4.23 -0.97 -2.71
N THR A 35 4.62 -0.27 -1.66
CA THR A 35 6.01 -0.22 -1.18
C THR A 35 6.12 -0.94 0.14
N ILE A 36 7.16 -1.76 0.29
CA ILE A 36 7.61 -2.35 1.53
C ILE A 36 9.02 -1.84 1.79
N LYS A 37 9.24 -1.19 2.94
CA LYS A 37 10.58 -0.75 3.37
C LYS A 37 10.90 -1.38 4.71
N PRO A 38 12.00 -2.10 4.88
CA PRO A 38 12.42 -2.56 6.20
C PRO A 38 12.63 -1.36 7.13
N VAL A 39 12.36 -1.57 8.41
CA VAL A 39 12.53 -0.56 9.46
C VAL A 39 13.70 -0.96 10.33
N ASP A 40 14.55 0.02 10.64
CA ASP A 40 15.61 -0.15 11.63
C ASP A 40 14.96 -0.32 13.02
N LEU A 41 15.33 -1.40 13.71
CA LEU A 41 14.80 -1.73 15.04
C LEU A 41 15.11 -0.63 16.06
N GLU A 42 16.17 0.15 15.88
CA GLU A 42 16.49 1.31 16.73
C GLU A 42 15.42 2.42 16.66
N THR A 43 14.62 2.44 15.59
CA THR A 43 13.55 3.42 15.39
C THR A 43 12.18 2.92 15.86
N VAL A 44 12.10 1.69 16.36
CA VAL A 44 10.86 1.09 16.85
C VAL A 44 10.63 1.46 18.32
N PRO A 45 9.41 1.86 18.72
CA PRO A 45 9.11 2.15 20.13
C PRO A 45 9.44 0.96 21.04
N ASN A 46 10.10 1.23 22.17
CA ASN A 46 10.57 0.20 23.12
C ASN A 46 9.49 -0.80 23.55
N GLU A 47 8.25 -0.35 23.70
CA GLU A 47 7.10 -1.20 24.07
C GLU A 47 6.80 -2.30 23.03
N GLN A 48 7.06 -2.02 21.74
CA GLN A 48 6.87 -2.97 20.65
C GLN A 48 8.13 -3.82 20.41
N LEU A 49 9.31 -3.24 20.68
CA LEU A 49 10.60 -3.88 20.44
C LEU A 49 10.76 -5.19 21.19
N GLN A 50 10.36 -5.25 22.46
CA GLN A 50 10.43 -6.48 23.27
C GLN A 50 9.65 -7.63 22.64
N LYS A 51 8.44 -7.36 22.13
CA LYS A 51 7.62 -8.36 21.45
C LYS A 51 8.25 -8.80 20.13
N ILE A 52 8.77 -7.85 19.35
CA ILE A 52 9.45 -8.12 18.08
C ILE A 52 10.65 -9.04 18.28
N LEU A 53 11.47 -8.79 19.31
CA LEU A 53 12.65 -9.60 19.63
C LEU A 53 12.25 -10.99 20.15
N ASN A 54 11.28 -11.07 21.07
CA ASN A 54 10.85 -12.34 21.65
C ASN A 54 10.24 -13.29 20.60
N ASP A 55 9.47 -12.74 19.67
CA ASP A 55 8.76 -13.50 18.63
C ASP A 55 9.59 -13.61 17.31
N ASN A 56 10.84 -13.12 17.29
CA ASN A 56 11.71 -13.05 16.11
C ASN A 56 11.04 -12.43 14.86
N LEU A 57 10.27 -11.35 15.07
CA LEU A 57 9.53 -10.68 14.01
C LEU A 57 10.42 -9.74 13.20
N ARG A 58 10.05 -9.54 11.93
CA ARG A 58 10.57 -8.48 11.07
C ARG A 58 9.66 -7.28 11.12
N VAL A 59 10.20 -6.09 10.90
CA VAL A 59 9.41 -4.84 10.87
C VAL A 59 9.59 -4.16 9.53
N ALA A 60 8.48 -3.69 8.96
CA ALA A 60 8.49 -2.90 7.75
C ALA A 60 7.46 -1.76 7.78
N ARG A 61 7.78 -0.71 7.03
CA ARG A 61 6.85 0.32 6.58
C ARG A 61 6.17 -0.18 5.32
N LEU A 62 4.85 -0.16 5.30
CA LEU A 62 4.05 -0.50 4.15
C LEU A 62 3.34 0.75 3.65
N SER A 63 3.34 1.01 2.35
CA SER A 63 2.54 2.09 1.77
C SER A 63 1.90 1.70 0.44
N VAL A 64 0.71 2.22 0.19
CA VAL A 64 -0.01 2.11 -1.09
C VAL A 64 -0.26 3.50 -1.63
N LYS A 65 0.07 3.74 -2.89
CA LYS A 65 -0.36 4.92 -3.66
C LYS A 65 -1.17 4.50 -4.87
N ILE A 66 -2.22 5.24 -5.18
CA ILE A 66 -3.03 5.08 -6.38
C ILE A 66 -2.92 6.37 -7.17
N LEU A 67 -2.33 6.28 -8.34
CA LEU A 67 -2.11 7.39 -9.24
C LEU A 67 -3.04 7.27 -10.45
N ASP A 68 -3.51 8.41 -10.96
CA ASP A 68 -4.03 8.47 -12.33
C ASP A 68 -2.88 8.14 -13.30
N ARG A 69 -3.14 7.25 -14.25
CA ARG A 69 -2.09 6.70 -15.12
C ARG A 69 -1.52 7.75 -16.09
N TYR A 70 -2.33 8.71 -16.52
CA TYR A 70 -1.98 9.65 -17.58
C TYR A 70 -1.39 10.94 -17.02
N THR A 71 -1.87 11.36 -15.86
CA THR A 71 -1.48 12.62 -15.21
C THR A 71 -0.53 12.43 -14.03
N GLU A 72 -0.30 11.18 -13.60
CA GLU A 72 0.44 10.82 -12.39
C GLU A 72 -0.10 11.44 -11.09
N LEU A 73 -1.30 12.03 -11.15
CA LEU A 73 -1.95 12.65 -10.00
C LEU A 73 -2.24 11.60 -8.93
N CYS A 74 -1.80 11.85 -7.69
CA CYS A 74 -2.15 10.99 -6.56
C CYS A 74 -3.63 11.14 -6.22
N LEU A 75 -4.36 10.04 -6.36
CA LEU A 75 -5.79 9.97 -6.07
C LEU A 75 -6.04 9.45 -4.65
N GLY A 76 -5.21 8.53 -4.17
CA GLY A 76 -5.32 8.00 -2.81
C GLY A 76 -4.01 7.40 -2.33
N GLU A 77 -3.73 7.56 -1.04
CA GLU A 77 -2.53 7.06 -0.40
C GLU A 77 -2.85 6.54 1.00
N GLU A 78 -2.21 5.44 1.39
CA GLU A 78 -2.28 4.95 2.76
C GLU A 78 -0.94 4.35 3.16
N SER A 79 -0.56 4.50 4.43
CA SER A 79 0.67 3.90 4.95
C SER A 79 0.51 3.37 6.37
N ASN A 80 1.31 2.37 6.70
CA ASN A 80 1.53 1.91 8.07
C ASN A 80 3.03 1.95 8.35
N GLU A 81 3.40 2.67 9.40
CA GLU A 81 4.81 2.90 9.68
C GLU A 81 5.50 1.70 10.35
N PHE A 82 4.74 0.91 11.11
CA PHE A 82 5.26 -0.23 11.86
C PHE A 82 4.36 -1.43 11.66
N VAL A 83 4.73 -2.28 10.71
CA VAL A 83 4.10 -3.59 10.52
C VAL A 83 5.11 -4.65 10.91
N SER A 84 4.79 -5.38 11.98
CA SER A 84 5.54 -6.58 12.35
C SER A 84 4.94 -7.80 11.66
N TYR A 85 5.81 -8.67 11.15
CA TYR A 85 5.43 -9.89 10.45
C TYR A 85 6.45 -10.99 10.71
N LEU A 86 5.99 -12.24 10.66
CA LEU A 86 6.87 -13.40 10.74
C LEU A 86 7.75 -13.47 9.48
N PRO A 87 9.03 -13.89 9.58
CA PRO A 87 9.89 -14.07 8.42
C PRO A 87 9.28 -14.97 7.33
N GLU A 88 8.41 -15.91 7.69
CA GLU A 88 7.72 -16.79 6.74
C GLU A 88 6.51 -16.12 6.06
N ASP A 89 5.93 -15.06 6.63
CA ASP A 89 4.84 -14.28 6.01
C ASP A 89 5.41 -13.30 4.98
N LYS A 90 5.63 -13.82 3.78
CA LYS A 90 6.12 -13.04 2.62
C LYS A 90 5.08 -12.06 2.06
N SER A 91 3.84 -12.09 2.55
CA SER A 91 2.71 -11.43 1.90
C SER A 91 2.20 -10.19 2.62
N CYS A 92 2.44 -10.11 3.94
CA CYS A 92 1.82 -9.10 4.81
C CYS A 92 0.31 -8.97 4.54
N GLY A 93 -0.37 -10.10 4.26
CA GLY A 93 -1.64 -10.12 3.52
C GLY A 93 -2.76 -9.33 4.19
N GLY A 94 -2.87 -9.41 5.52
CA GLY A 94 -3.86 -8.67 6.30
C GLY A 94 -3.66 -7.15 6.20
N TYR A 95 -2.42 -6.69 6.35
CA TYR A 95 -2.07 -5.27 6.25
C TYR A 95 -2.24 -4.75 4.82
N LYS A 96 -1.79 -5.52 3.83
CA LYS A 96 -1.92 -5.20 2.41
C LYS A 96 -3.38 -4.92 2.05
N ARG A 97 -4.31 -5.83 2.41
CA ARG A 97 -5.75 -5.65 2.11
C ARG A 97 -6.31 -4.36 2.71
N LYS A 98 -5.98 -4.04 3.96
CA LYS A 98 -6.45 -2.83 4.64
C LYS A 98 -5.92 -1.56 3.95
N LEU A 99 -4.62 -1.51 3.65
CA LEU A 99 -3.98 -0.36 2.99
C LEU A 99 -4.60 -0.09 1.61
N PHE A 100 -4.73 -1.14 0.78
CA PHE A 100 -5.37 -1.00 -0.53
C PHE A 100 -6.83 -0.55 -0.41
N SER A 101 -7.59 -1.10 0.54
CA SER A 101 -9.00 -0.73 0.70
C SER A 101 -9.15 0.75 1.09
N SER A 102 -8.30 1.25 2.00
CA SER A 102 -8.28 2.65 2.41
C SER A 102 -7.86 3.57 1.26
N ALA A 103 -6.76 3.26 0.57
CA ALA A 103 -6.28 4.04 -0.57
C ALA A 103 -7.33 4.10 -1.70
N ILE A 104 -8.02 3.00 -2.00
CA ILE A 104 -9.11 2.96 -2.99
C ILE A 104 -10.28 3.84 -2.56
N PHE A 105 -10.66 3.79 -1.29
CA PHE A 105 -11.72 4.64 -0.77
C PHE A 105 -11.38 6.13 -0.93
N GLN A 106 -10.16 6.52 -0.57
CA GLN A 106 -9.67 7.89 -0.76
C GLN A 106 -9.67 8.29 -2.25
N ALA A 107 -9.16 7.43 -3.13
CA ALA A 107 -9.16 7.67 -4.58
C ALA A 107 -10.57 7.93 -5.13
N ARG A 108 -11.56 7.12 -4.74
CA ARG A 108 -12.96 7.31 -5.14
C ARG A 108 -13.51 8.65 -4.64
N LYS A 109 -13.24 9.00 -3.39
CA LYS A 109 -13.65 10.28 -2.82
C LYS A 109 -13.06 11.44 -3.63
N ARG A 110 -11.75 11.39 -3.90
CA ARG A 110 -11.03 12.44 -4.65
C ARG A 110 -11.55 12.61 -6.07
N ILE A 111 -11.79 11.51 -6.79
CA ILE A 111 -12.39 11.54 -8.14
C ILE A 111 -13.76 12.22 -8.10
N ASN A 112 -14.60 11.88 -7.12
CA ASN A 112 -15.91 12.49 -6.98
C ASN A 112 -15.83 14.00 -6.69
N GLU A 113 -14.90 14.43 -5.83
CA GLU A 113 -14.66 15.85 -5.55
C GLU A 113 -14.24 16.61 -6.82
N MET A 114 -13.29 16.07 -7.58
CA MET A 114 -12.83 16.69 -8.83
C MET A 114 -13.94 16.76 -9.88
N ARG A 115 -14.76 15.72 -10.00
CA ARG A 115 -15.93 15.71 -10.89
C ARG A 115 -16.91 16.83 -10.54
N LEU A 116 -17.25 16.98 -9.26
CA LEU A 116 -18.15 18.03 -8.79
C LEU A 116 -17.57 19.43 -9.01
N GLN A 117 -16.27 19.62 -8.84
CA GLN A 117 -15.60 20.89 -9.15
C GLN A 117 -15.68 21.22 -10.64
N PHE A 118 -15.47 20.23 -11.51
CA PHE A 118 -15.56 20.41 -12.95
C PHE A 118 -16.99 20.73 -13.44
N GLU A 119 -18.00 20.07 -12.87
CA GLU A 119 -19.42 20.38 -13.16
C GLU A 119 -19.79 21.82 -12.76
N LYS A 120 -19.27 22.31 -11.63
CA LYS A 120 -19.46 23.71 -11.20
C LYS A 120 -18.81 24.71 -12.15
N ILE A 121 -17.61 24.42 -12.66
CA ILE A 121 -16.91 25.29 -13.62
C ILE A 121 -17.67 25.36 -14.94
N LYS A 122 -18.26 24.25 -15.42
CA LYS A 122 -19.04 24.22 -16.66
C LYS A 122 -20.38 24.95 -16.58
N ALA A 123 -20.92 25.17 -15.39
CA ALA A 123 -22.19 25.83 -15.19
C ALA A 123 -22.08 27.38 -15.16
N VAL A 124 -20.86 27.90 -15.25
CA VAL A 124 -20.52 29.34 -15.35
C VAL A 124 -20.17 29.66 -16.79
#